data_AF-A0A961S1X9-F1
#
_entry.id   AF-A0A961S1X9-F1
#
_cell.length_a   1.000
_cell.length_b   1.000
_cell.length_c   1.000
_cell.angle_alpha   90.00
_cell.angle_beta   90.00
_cell.angle_gamma   90.00
#
_symmetry.space_group_name_H-M   'P 1'
#
loop_
_entity.id
_entity.type
_entity.pdbx_description
1 polymer ?
#
loop_
_entity_poly.entity_id
_entity_poly.type
_entity_poly.pdbx_seq_one_letter_code
_entity_poly.pdbx_strand_id
1 'polypeptide(L)'
;MKLNGMENPPADMGLNFPPPKRKIITDEPVLVDSLTTGSFDPSADNTSSRPLQPYAADAPLQEYRLLKVMNGLAYVEIETLRGKDIKLLSEGSFLPGAGTVQQIFRLNGQWTLIAGDVTLRQQAQ
;
A
#
# COMPACT_ATOMS: atom_id res chain seq x y z
N MET A 1 -12.96 -48.50 -33.38
CA MET A 1 -13.18 -47.39 -34.33
C MET A 1 -13.69 -46.18 -33.57
N LYS A 2 -12.96 -45.07 -33.67
CA LYS A 2 -13.36 -43.65 -33.54
C LYS A 2 -13.99 -43.16 -32.22
N LEU A 3 -13.09 -42.71 -31.34
CA LEU A 3 -13.32 -41.57 -30.43
C LEU A 3 -13.13 -40.29 -31.25
N ASN A 4 -14.22 -39.69 -31.71
CA ASN A 4 -14.24 -38.32 -32.23
C ASN A 4 -15.18 -37.57 -31.27
N GLY A 5 -14.71 -36.72 -30.37
CA GLY A 5 -14.00 -35.49 -30.67
C GLY A 5 -15.02 -34.37 -30.55
N MET A 6 -15.31 -33.94 -29.31
CA MET A 6 -16.19 -32.81 -29.02
C MET A 6 -15.61 -31.54 -29.64
N GLU A 7 -16.04 -31.27 -30.86
CA GLU A 7 -15.86 -30.02 -31.57
C GLU A 7 -16.76 -28.94 -30.96
N ASN A 8 -16.16 -28.07 -30.14
CA ASN A 8 -16.46 -26.63 -30.06
C ASN A 8 -15.67 -25.98 -28.92
N PRO A 9 -14.48 -25.39 -29.17
CA PRO A 9 -14.02 -24.31 -28.32
C PRO A 9 -14.78 -23.02 -28.69
N PRO A 10 -15.46 -22.34 -27.74
CA PRO A 10 -16.16 -21.10 -28.05
C PRO A 10 -15.19 -19.96 -28.38
N ALA A 11 -15.52 -19.28 -29.47
CA ALA A 11 -15.15 -17.94 -29.93
C ALA A 11 -13.91 -17.26 -29.32
N ASP A 12 -12.91 -17.05 -30.18
CA ASP A 12 -11.82 -16.08 -30.06
C ASP A 12 -12.38 -14.69 -29.70
N MET A 13 -12.44 -14.38 -28.41
CA MET A 13 -12.82 -13.04 -27.94
C MET A 13 -11.61 -12.13 -28.08
N GLY A 14 -11.48 -11.55 -29.27
CA GLY A 14 -10.47 -10.57 -29.63
C GLY A 14 -10.35 -9.45 -28.58
N LEU A 15 -9.37 -9.58 -27.69
CA LEU A 15 -8.89 -8.49 -26.86
C LEU A 15 -8.02 -7.60 -27.72
N ASN A 16 -8.65 -6.64 -28.40
CA ASN A 16 -7.96 -5.54 -29.07
C ASN A 16 -7.38 -4.61 -28.00
N PHE A 17 -6.12 -4.82 -27.63
CA PHE A 17 -5.42 -3.92 -26.71
C PHE A 17 -4.98 -2.67 -27.48
N PRO A 18 -5.51 -1.47 -27.18
CA PRO A 18 -5.03 -0.25 -27.81
C PRO A 18 -3.56 -0.01 -27.41
N PRO A 19 -2.72 0.52 -28.32
CA PRO A 19 -1.31 0.72 -28.02
C PRO A 19 -1.14 1.74 -26.89
N PRO A 20 -0.18 1.52 -25.97
CA PRO A 20 0.06 2.46 -24.88
C PRO A 20 0.57 3.80 -25.43
N LYS A 21 -0.23 4.86 -25.24
CA LYS A 21 0.17 6.23 -25.57
C LYS A 21 1.29 6.65 -24.63
N ARG A 22 2.53 6.72 -25.15
CA ARG A 22 3.68 7.33 -24.48
C ARG A 22 3.35 8.80 -24.20
N LYS A 23 3.02 9.14 -22.95
CA LYS A 23 3.00 10.54 -22.50
C LYS A 23 4.43 10.93 -22.14
N ILE A 24 5.01 11.76 -22.99
CA ILE A 24 6.23 12.52 -22.76
C ILE A 24 5.99 13.37 -21.50
N ILE A 25 6.86 13.23 -20.51
CA ILE A 25 6.85 14.09 -19.32
C ILE A 25 7.48 15.41 -19.76
N THR A 26 6.64 16.39 -20.10
CA THR A 26 7.08 17.77 -20.23
C THR A 26 7.26 18.31 -18.81
N ASP A 27 8.52 18.58 -18.49
CA ASP A 27 8.97 19.38 -17.37
C ASP A 27 8.37 20.78 -17.50
N GLU A 28 7.54 21.21 -16.54
CA GLU A 28 7.38 22.62 -16.20
C GLU A 28 6.81 22.76 -14.77
N PRO A 29 7.38 23.64 -13.93
CA PRO A 29 7.04 23.75 -12.51
C PRO A 29 5.87 24.72 -12.33
N VAL A 30 4.77 24.28 -11.71
CA VAL A 30 3.67 25.19 -11.37
C VAL A 30 3.40 25.19 -9.87
N LEU A 31 3.85 26.31 -9.30
CA LEU A 31 3.48 26.94 -8.06
C LEU A 31 2.12 26.52 -7.49
N VAL A 32 2.18 26.20 -6.19
CA VAL A 32 1.07 26.11 -5.24
C VAL A 32 0.06 27.26 -5.43
N ASP A 33 -1.23 26.93 -5.50
CA ASP A 33 -2.25 27.72 -4.81
C ASP A 33 -3.51 26.91 -4.53
N SER A 34 -4.09 27.17 -3.36
CA SER A 34 -5.15 26.39 -2.74
C SER A 34 -6.48 27.12 -2.92
N LEU A 35 -7.47 26.55 -3.62
CA LEU A 35 -8.86 26.96 -3.44
C LEU A 35 -9.85 25.87 -3.86
N THR A 36 -10.56 25.41 -2.85
CA THR A 36 -11.65 24.44 -2.81
C THR A 36 -12.83 24.88 -3.67
N THR A 37 -13.32 24.00 -4.57
CA THR A 37 -14.71 24.06 -5.05
C THR A 37 -15.25 22.64 -5.09
N GLY A 38 -16.07 22.28 -4.09
CA GLY A 38 -16.84 21.05 -4.10
C GLY A 38 -18.10 21.18 -4.96
N SER A 39 -18.87 20.08 -4.98
CA SER A 39 -20.27 19.93 -5.43
C SER A 39 -20.47 19.56 -6.92
N PHE A 40 -21.22 18.54 -7.34
CA PHE A 40 -22.13 17.59 -6.68
C PHE A 40 -22.17 16.27 -7.48
N ASP A 41 -22.30 15.16 -6.76
CA ASP A 41 -22.62 13.81 -7.25
C ASP A 41 -24.13 13.69 -7.52
N PRO A 42 -24.58 12.76 -8.39
CA PRO A 42 -25.66 11.90 -7.93
C PRO A 42 -25.52 10.43 -8.35
N SER A 43 -25.32 9.58 -7.32
CA SER A 43 -25.93 8.26 -7.03
C SER A 43 -25.64 7.11 -8.01
N ALA A 44 -25.29 5.87 -7.64
CA ALA A 44 -24.96 5.12 -6.43
C ALA A 44 -24.45 3.76 -7.02
N ASP A 45 -23.53 2.94 -6.52
CA ASP A 45 -23.30 2.43 -5.18
C ASP A 45 -22.08 1.46 -5.22
N ASN A 46 -21.35 1.38 -4.10
CA ASN A 46 -20.42 0.31 -3.69
C ASN A 46 -19.11 0.02 -4.45
N THR A 47 -18.03 0.71 -4.06
CA THR A 47 -16.96 0.09 -3.24
C THR A 47 -15.98 1.17 -2.76
N SER A 48 -15.89 1.29 -1.44
CA SER A 48 -15.13 2.28 -0.66
C SER A 48 -13.71 2.59 -1.16
N SER A 49 -13.53 3.57 -2.03
CA SER A 49 -12.29 4.32 -2.14
C SER A 49 -12.28 5.39 -1.05
N ARG A 50 -12.07 4.94 0.20
CA ARG A 50 -11.78 5.84 1.33
C ARG A 50 -10.54 6.64 0.95
N PRO A 51 -10.57 7.98 0.93
CA PRO A 51 -9.35 8.75 0.72
C PRO A 51 -8.37 8.33 1.83
N LEU A 52 -7.18 7.87 1.44
CA LEU A 52 -6.05 7.68 2.33
C LEU A 52 -5.83 9.04 3.00
N GLN A 53 -6.35 9.17 4.22
CA GLN A 53 -6.13 10.37 5.02
C GLN A 53 -4.62 10.58 5.08
N PRO A 54 -4.11 11.76 4.69
CA PRO A 54 -2.72 12.07 4.92
C PRO A 54 -2.53 12.00 6.43
N TYR A 55 -1.81 10.97 6.88
CA TYR A 55 -1.48 10.79 8.27
C TYR A 55 -0.65 12.00 8.64
N ALA A 56 -1.25 12.94 9.37
CA ALA A 56 -0.64 14.22 9.70
C ALA A 56 0.76 13.97 10.26
N ALA A 57 1.76 14.60 9.63
CA ALA A 57 3.19 14.41 9.87
C ALA A 57 3.68 14.95 11.22
N ASP A 58 2.79 15.07 12.22
CA ASP A 58 3.01 15.81 13.45
C ASP A 58 2.44 15.09 14.69
N ALA A 59 2.36 13.76 14.66
CA ALA A 59 1.96 12.98 15.83
C ALA A 59 3.20 12.68 16.70
N PRO A 60 3.32 13.26 17.91
CA PRO A 60 4.46 13.04 18.78
C PRO A 60 4.43 11.64 19.41
N LEU A 61 5.65 11.12 19.66
CA LEU A 61 6.01 9.84 20.28
C LEU A 61 5.13 8.66 19.85
N GLN A 62 5.41 8.16 18.64
CA GLN A 62 4.94 6.84 18.23
C GLN A 62 5.90 5.77 18.77
N GLU A 63 5.50 5.06 19.83
CA GLU A 63 6.18 3.79 20.13
C GLU A 63 5.79 2.80 19.03
N TYR A 64 6.79 2.26 18.36
CA TYR A 64 6.62 1.26 17.33
C TYR A 64 7.03 -0.11 17.86
N ARG A 65 6.18 -1.11 17.64
CA ARG A 65 6.48 -2.48 18.04
C ARG A 65 6.21 -3.44 16.90
N LEU A 66 7.26 -4.13 16.46
CA LEU A 66 7.11 -5.21 15.50
C LEU A 66 6.55 -6.45 16.21
N LEU A 67 5.30 -6.79 15.92
CA LEU A 67 4.60 -7.91 16.55
C LEU A 67 4.99 -9.24 15.89
N LYS A 68 4.89 -9.28 14.56
CA LYS A 68 5.18 -10.47 13.75
C LYS A 68 5.37 -10.11 12.29
N VAL A 69 6.00 -11.02 11.55
CA VAL A 69 6.09 -10.96 10.09
C VAL A 69 5.49 -12.24 9.51
N MET A 70 4.56 -12.11 8.57
CA MET A 70 3.92 -13.24 7.88
C MET A 70 3.87 -12.94 6.38
N ASN A 71 4.36 -13.86 5.55
CA ASN A 71 4.33 -13.73 4.08
C ASN A 71 4.94 -12.40 3.56
N GLY A 72 6.01 -11.92 4.19
CA GLY A 72 6.64 -10.64 3.84
C GLY A 72 5.92 -9.38 4.34
N LEU A 73 4.83 -9.54 5.10
CA LEU A 73 4.09 -8.44 5.72
C LEU A 73 4.43 -8.35 7.21
N ALA A 74 4.91 -7.19 7.63
CA ALA A 74 5.16 -6.85 9.03
C ALA A 74 3.92 -6.26 9.69
N TYR A 75 3.54 -6.80 10.83
CA TYR A 75 2.50 -6.28 11.70
C TYR A 75 3.18 -5.39 12.73
N VAL A 76 2.99 -4.08 12.59
CA VAL A 76 3.58 -3.07 13.47
C VAL A 76 2.47 -2.43 14.29
N GLU A 77 2.55 -2.56 15.61
CA GLU A 77 1.76 -1.75 16.52
C GLU A 77 2.39 -0.35 16.61
N ILE A 78 1.54 0.67 16.52
CA ILE A 78 1.89 2.07 16.62
C ILE A 78 1.07 2.65 17.76
N GLU A 79 1.73 3.00 18.85
CA GLU A 79 1.08 3.69 19.96
C GLU A 79 1.05 5.19 19.68
N THR A 80 -0.13 5.79 19.70
CA THR A 80 -0.32 7.22 19.46
C THR A 80 -1.03 7.85 20.65
N LEU A 81 -1.10 9.19 20.68
CA LEU A 81 -1.93 9.91 21.65
C LEU A 81 -3.42 9.52 21.61
N ARG A 82 -3.90 8.93 20.50
CA ARG A 82 -5.28 8.46 20.35
C ARG A 82 -5.48 6.99 20.74
N GLY A 83 -4.41 6.27 21.08
CA GLY A 83 -4.41 4.84 21.36
C GLY A 83 -3.49 4.05 20.43
N LYS A 84 -3.56 2.73 20.55
CA LYS A 84 -2.76 1.76 19.77
C LYS A 84 -3.46 1.42 18.45
N ASP A 85 -2.71 1.45 17.35
CA ASP A 85 -3.12 1.05 16.01
C ASP A 85 -2.21 -0.07 15.48
N ILE A 86 -2.74 -1.01 14.69
CA ILE A 86 -1.92 -2.06 14.06
C ILE A 86 -1.89 -1.81 12.56
N LYS A 87 -0.70 -1.62 12.02
CA LYS A 87 -0.47 -1.47 10.58
C LYS A 87 0.22 -2.69 9.99
N LEU A 88 -0.22 -3.04 8.78
CA LEU A 88 0.43 -4.02 7.94
C LEU A 88 1.34 -3.28 6.96
N LEU A 89 2.61 -3.64 6.95
CA LEU A 89 3.62 -2.98 6.13
C LEU A 89 4.42 -4.01 5.33
N SER A 90 4.66 -3.70 4.07
CA SER A 90 5.62 -4.39 3.21
C SER A 90 6.84 -3.51 2.99
N GLU A 91 7.90 -4.06 2.38
CA GLU A 91 8.95 -3.22 1.80
C GLU A 91 8.35 -2.21 0.81
N GLY A 92 8.85 -0.97 0.84
CA GLY A 92 8.31 0.17 0.11
C GLY A 92 7.09 0.84 0.75
N SER A 93 6.48 0.26 1.78
CA SER A 93 5.36 0.89 2.51
C SER A 93 5.84 2.04 3.39
N PHE A 94 4.99 3.02 3.65
CA PHE A 94 5.31 4.14 4.56
C PHE A 94 4.86 3.83 5.99
N LEU A 95 5.82 3.76 6.92
CA LEU A 95 5.56 3.75 8.36
C LEU A 95 5.45 5.20 8.85
N PRO A 96 4.30 5.64 9.39
CA PRO A 96 4.16 6.99 9.91
C PRO A 96 5.27 7.33 10.90
N GLY A 97 5.82 8.55 10.82
CA GLY A 97 6.88 9.04 11.70
C GLY A 97 8.27 8.40 11.55
N ALA A 98 8.37 7.23 10.92
CA ALA A 98 9.64 6.53 10.67
C ALA A 98 10.13 6.61 9.22
N GLY A 99 9.21 6.74 8.26
CA GLY A 99 9.52 6.80 6.83
C GLY A 99 9.24 5.50 6.09
N THR A 100 9.85 5.34 4.91
CA THR A 100 9.62 4.17 4.06
C THR A 100 10.33 2.94 4.62
N VAL A 101 9.63 1.80 4.65
CA VAL A 101 10.18 0.49 4.98
C VAL A 101 11.17 0.10 3.89
N GLN A 102 12.45 0.02 4.27
CA GLN A 102 13.55 -0.31 3.38
C GLN A 102 13.75 -1.82 3.30
N GLN A 103 13.61 -2.53 4.42
CA GLN A 103 13.91 -3.95 4.48
C GLN A 103 13.17 -4.66 5.60
N ILE A 104 12.72 -5.89 5.34
CA ILE A 104 12.15 -6.80 6.35
C ILE A 104 12.90 -8.13 6.28
N PHE A 105 13.65 -8.48 7.32
CA PHE A 105 14.49 -9.67 7.31
C PHE A 105 14.55 -10.35 8.68
N ARG A 106 14.99 -11.61 8.69
CA ARG A 106 15.16 -12.39 9.91
C ARG A 106 16.65 -12.52 10.22
N LEU A 107 17.05 -12.10 11.42
CA LEU A 107 18.42 -12.20 11.91
C LEU A 107 18.42 -12.97 13.23
N ASN A 108 19.23 -14.03 13.34
CA ASN A 108 19.34 -14.87 14.54
C ASN A 108 17.97 -15.41 15.04
N GLY A 109 17.07 -15.75 14.11
CA GLY A 109 15.74 -16.23 14.43
C GLY A 109 14.72 -15.15 14.82
N GLN A 110 15.12 -13.88 14.90
CA GLN A 110 14.27 -12.75 15.24
C GLN A 110 13.99 -11.88 14.02
N TRP A 111 12.73 -11.48 13.83
CA TRP A 111 12.37 -10.57 12.75
C TRP A 111 12.85 -9.14 13.04
N THR A 112 13.35 -8.47 12.01
CA THR A 112 13.81 -7.08 12.04
C THR A 112 13.20 -6.35 10.85
N LEU A 113 12.70 -5.14 11.09
CA LEU A 113 12.18 -4.22 10.09
C LEU A 113 12.98 -2.92 10.17
N ILE A 114 13.45 -2.42 9.02
CA ILE A 114 14.13 -1.13 8.90
C ILE A 114 13.23 -0.19 8.11
N ALA A 115 12.88 0.95 8.70
CA ALA A 115 12.10 2.00 8.05
C ALA A 115 12.72 3.37 8.35
N GLY A 116 13.21 4.06 7.32
CA GLY A 116 14.05 5.26 7.50
C GLY A 116 15.16 5.03 8.52
N ASP A 117 15.18 5.85 9.58
CA ASP A 117 16.15 5.76 10.69
C ASP A 117 15.69 4.82 11.83
N VAL A 118 14.52 4.20 11.72
CA VAL A 118 13.95 3.33 12.75
C VAL A 118 14.23 1.87 12.43
N THR A 119 14.80 1.16 13.41
CA THR A 119 14.98 -0.29 13.37
C THR A 119 14.11 -0.96 14.42
N LEU A 120 13.11 -1.72 13.96
CA LEU A 120 12.21 -2.47 14.84
C LEU A 120 12.63 -3.92 14.90
N ARG A 121 12.79 -4.42 16.12
CA ARG A 121 13.06 -5.81 16.41
C ARG A 121 11.80 -6.45 16.96
N GLN A 122 11.49 -7.65 16.48
CA GLN A 122 10.36 -8.40 16.99
C GLN A 122 10.59 -8.73 18.47
N GLN A 123 9.65 -8.32 19.31
CA GLN A 123 9.67 -8.66 20.73
C GLN A 123 8.99 -10.03 20.91
N ALA A 124 9.63 -10.93 21.65
CA ALA A 124 8.97 -12.15 22.10
C ALA A 124 7.85 -11.75 23.06
N GLN A 125 6.61 -12.16 22.74
CA GLN A 125 5.48 -12.05 23.66
C GLN A 125 5.52 -13.16 24.70
#